data_AF-A0A7C4KGJ7-F1
#
_entry.id   AF-A0A7C4KGJ7-F1
#
_cell.length_a   1.000
_cell.length_b   1.000
_cell.length_c   1.000
_cell.angle_alpha   90.00
_cell.angle_beta   90.00
_cell.angle_gamma   90.00
#
_symmetry.space_group_name_H-M   'P 1'
#
loop_
_entity.id
_entity.type
_entity.pdbx_description
1 polymer ?
#
loop_
_entity_poly.entity_id
_entity_poly.type
_entity_poly.pdbx_seq_one_letter_code
_entity_poly.pdbx_strand_id
1 'polypeptide(L)' 'MDEKQLSSIVEQYSRNGIELAGEIKITRIPDWKSVFIENIGEAGRAIFMTEYKVDGKTYWAGFSTRSQTVYVSWR' A
#
# COMPACT_ATOMS: atom_id res chain seq x y z
N MET A 1 -7.18 2.08 9.72
CA MET A 1 -5.75 1.89 9.40
C MET A 1 -4.97 2.96 10.10
N ASP A 2 -4.12 2.56 11.04
CA ASP A 2 -3.09 3.44 11.61
C ASP A 2 -1.70 3.10 11.03
N GLU A 3 -0.69 3.89 11.41
CA GLU A 3 0.68 3.72 10.93
C GLU A 3 1.31 2.38 11.35
N LYS A 4 1.01 1.88 12.55
CA LYS A 4 1.55 0.61 13.05
C LYS A 4 0.97 -0.58 12.29
N GLN A 5 -0.35 -0.55 12.06
CA GLN A 5 -1.06 -1.53 11.24
C GLN A 5 -0.50 -1.54 9.82
N LEU A 6 -0.33 -0.36 9.20
CA LEU A 6 0.18 -0.26 7.84
C LEU A 6 1.65 -0.74 7.74
N SER A 7 2.50 -0.41 8.72
CA SER A 7 3.88 -0.92 8.81
C SER A 7 3.92 -2.45 8.88
N SER A 8 3.08 -3.05 9.73
CA SER A 8 3.02 -4.51 9.87
C SER A 8 2.58 -5.18 8.56
N ILE A 9 1.61 -4.60 7.84
CA ILE A 9 1.19 -5.08 6.52
C ILE A 9 2.33 -5.01 5.51
N VAL A 10 3.08 -3.89 5.46
CA VAL A 10 4.22 -3.73 4.55
C VAL A 10 5.33 -4.73 4.85
N GLU A 11 5.61 -4.99 6.13
CA GLU A 11 6.58 -6.01 6.53
C GLU A 11 6.16 -7.42 6.09
N GLN A 12 4.90 -7.78 6.29
CA GLN A 12 4.36 -9.07 5.86
C GLN A 12 4.38 -9.21 4.34
N TYR A 13 4.00 -8.15 3.62
CA TYR A 13 4.07 -8.08 2.16
C TYR A 13 5.51 -8.28 1.65
N SER A 14 6.48 -7.56 2.24
CA SER A 14 7.89 -7.63 1.85
C SER A 14 8.48 -9.04 1.96
N ARG A 15 8.09 -9.79 3.01
CA ARG A 15 8.65 -11.13 3.29
C ARG A 15 7.96 -12.24 2.52
N ASN A 16 6.65 -12.12 2.30
CA ASN A 16 5.83 -13.23 1.83
C ASN A 16 5.14 -13.00 0.47
N GLY A 17 5.20 -11.76 -0.07
CA GLY A 17 4.53 -11.39 -1.32
C GLY A 17 3.00 -11.52 -1.27
N ILE A 18 2.42 -11.52 -0.07
CA ILE A 18 1.01 -11.84 0.15
C ILE A 18 0.11 -10.71 -0.37
N GLU A 19 -0.91 -11.05 -1.16
CA GLU A 19 -1.89 -10.09 -1.69
C GLU A 19 -3.05 -9.77 -0.71
N LEU A 20 -3.08 -10.41 0.46
CA LEU A 20 -4.11 -10.28 1.49
C LEU A 20 -3.52 -10.35 2.93
N ALA A 21 -3.61 -9.25 3.69
CA ALA A 21 -3.30 -9.26 5.12
C ALA A 21 -4.61 -9.34 5.94
N GLY A 22 -5.03 -10.56 6.28
CA GLY A 22 -6.36 -10.79 6.85
C GLY A 22 -7.45 -10.50 5.82
N GLU A 23 -8.37 -9.59 6.14
CA GLU A 23 -9.44 -9.13 5.22
C GLU A 23 -9.00 -7.95 4.32
N ILE A 24 -7.79 -7.43 4.51
CA ILE A 24 -7.32 -6.26 3.78
C ILE A 24 -6.63 -6.69 2.50
N LYS A 25 -7.14 -6.19 1.37
CA LYS A 25 -6.54 -6.39 0.05
C LYS A 25 -5.26 -5.57 -0.08
N ILE A 26 -4.22 -6.17 -0.65
CA ILE A 26 -2.97 -5.49 -1.00
C ILE A 26 -2.85 -5.50 -2.51
N THR A 27 -2.53 -4.35 -3.11
CA THR A 27 -2.37 -4.21 -4.56
C THR A 27 -1.07 -3.52 -4.86
N ARG A 28 -0.19 -4.22 -5.58
CA ARG A 28 1.02 -3.61 -6.11
C ARG A 28 0.66 -2.65 -7.23
N ILE A 29 1.15 -1.43 -7.15
CA ILE A 29 1.07 -0.43 -8.21
C ILE A 29 2.45 -0.31 -8.87
N PRO A 30 2.58 0.42 -10.00
CA PRO A 30 3.89 0.66 -10.60
C PRO A 30 4.89 1.20 -9.58
N ASP A 31 6.14 0.76 -9.72
CA ASP A 31 7.23 1.17 -8.85
C ASP A 31 7.45 2.69 -8.93
N TRP A 32 8.16 3.23 -7.93
CA TRP A 32 8.52 4.66 -7.84
C TRP A 32 7.31 5.61 -7.70
N LYS A 33 6.22 5.13 -7.10
CA LYS A 33 5.03 5.94 -6.79
C LYS A 33 4.93 6.25 -5.31
N SER A 34 4.89 7.53 -4.97
CA SER A 34 4.52 8.06 -3.65
C SER A 34 3.09 8.59 -3.59
N VAL A 35 2.43 8.69 -4.76
CA VAL A 35 1.01 9.03 -4.90
C VAL A 35 0.39 8.12 -5.95
N PHE A 36 -0.79 7.60 -5.65
CA PHE A 36 -1.59 6.80 -6.55
C PHE A 36 -2.98 7.43 -6.75
N ILE A 37 -3.48 7.44 -7.98
CA ILE A 37 -4.86 7.86 -8.24
C ILE A 37 -5.73 6.60 -8.28
N GLU A 38 -6.51 6.41 -7.24
CA GLU A 38 -7.55 5.39 -7.19
C GLU A 38 -8.77 5.89 -7.96
N ASN A 39 -9.18 5.15 -9.00
CA ASN A 39 -10.37 5.46 -9.78
C ASN A 39 -11.56 4.63 -9.27
N ILE A 40 -12.65 5.29 -8.89
CA ILE A 40 -13.90 4.65 -8.46
C ILE A 40 -15.06 5.29 -9.20
N GLY A 41 -15.57 4.58 -10.21
CA GLY A 41 -16.52 5.16 -11.16
C GLY A 41 -15.88 6.32 -11.91
N GLU A 42 -16.52 7.49 -11.89
CA GLU A 42 -16.03 8.71 -12.54
C GLU A 42 -15.16 9.59 -11.61
N ALA A 43 -14.99 9.21 -10.34
CA ALA A 43 -14.20 9.97 -9.38
C ALA A 43 -12.80 9.37 -9.19
N GLY A 44 -11.78 10.21 -9.30
CA GLY A 44 -10.39 9.90 -8.94
C GLY A 44 -10.05 10.43 -7.54
N ARG A 45 -9.40 9.61 -6.71
CA ARG A 45 -8.89 10.03 -5.39
C ARG A 45 -7.39 9.81 -5.32
N ALA A 46 -6.67 10.85 -4.88
CA ALA A 46 -5.26 10.71 -4.56
C ALA A 46 -5.09 9.93 -3.23
N ILE A 47 -4.31 8.85 -3.30
CA ILE A 47 -3.79 8.11 -2.17
C ILE A 47 -2.34 8.55 -2.00
N PHE A 48 -2.08 9.31 -0.93
CA PHE A 48 -0.73 9.64 -0.52
C PHE A 48 -0.12 8.46 0.24
N MET A 49 1.13 8.14 -0.10
CA MET A 49 1.81 6.96 0.39
C MET A 49 2.95 7.38 1.33
N THR A 50 3.09 6.64 2.43
CA THR A 50 4.16 6.81 3.40
C THR A 50 5.34 5.91 3.03
N GLU A 51 6.56 6.38 3.26
CA GLU A 51 7.78 5.59 3.08
C GLU A 51 7.97 4.59 4.23
N TYR A 52 8.34 3.36 3.89
CA TYR A 52 8.69 2.29 4.83
C TYR A 52 10.02 1.65 4.40
N LYS A 53 10.93 1.43 5.35
CA LYS A 53 12.20 0.73 5.12
C LYS A 53 12.13 -0.67 5.73
N VAL A 54 12.16 -1.69 4.88
CA VAL A 54 12.06 -3.09 5.31
C VAL A 54 13.16 -3.90 4.62
N ASP A 55 13.99 -4.59 5.42
CA ASP A 55 15.05 -5.48 4.94
C ASP A 55 15.98 -4.84 3.90
N GLY A 56 16.29 -3.55 4.07
CA GLY A 56 17.15 -2.76 3.17
C GLY A 56 16.47 -2.24 1.89
N LYS A 57 15.18 -2.51 1.69
CA LYS A 57 14.37 -1.99 0.57
C LYS A 57 13.47 -0.85 1.02
N THR A 58 13.14 0.04 0.08
CA THR A 58 12.20 1.13 0.30
C THR A 58 10.86 0.79 -0.33
N TYR A 59 9.83 0.76 0.52
CA TYR A 59 8.44 0.61 0.13
C TYR A 59 7.70 1.94 0.33
N TRP A 60 6.68 2.15 -0.46
CA TRP A 60 5.70 3.20 -0.32
C TRP A 60 4.35 2.52 -0.16
N ALA A 61 3.58 2.89 0.85
CA ALA A 61 2.27 2.31 1.07
C ALA A 61 1.23 3.34 1.49
N GLY A 62 0.01 3.19 0.98
CA GLY A 62 -1.14 4.02 1.35
C GLY A 62 -2.42 3.20 1.38
N PHE A 63 -3.32 3.54 2.29
CA PHE A 63 -4.58 2.82 2.48
C PHE A 63 -5.77 3.60 1.95
N SER A 64 -6.60 2.96 1.13
CA SER A 64 -7.92 3.48 0.79
C SER A 64 -8.98 2.88 1.71
N THR A 65 -9.63 3.75 2.49
CA THR A 65 -10.80 3.38 3.29
C THR A 65 -12.00 3.00 2.43
N ARG A 66 -12.02 3.38 1.15
CA ARG A 66 -13.18 3.18 0.27
C ARG A 66 -13.17 1.80 -0.38
N SER A 67 -12.01 1.35 -0.85
CA SER A 67 -11.83 0.02 -1.43
C SER A 67 -11.29 -1.01 -0.42
N GLN A 68 -11.01 -0.59 0.82
CA GLN A 68 -10.34 -1.42 1.84
C GLN A 68 -9.04 -2.06 1.31
N THR A 69 -8.30 -1.29 0.50
CA THR A 69 -7.09 -1.76 -0.19
C THR A 69 -5.87 -0.95 0.25
N VAL A 70 -4.77 -1.65 0.54
CA VAL A 70 -3.43 -1.09 0.66
C VAL A 70 -2.76 -1.12 -0.70
N TYR A 71 -2.37 0.04 -1.20
CA TYR A 71 -1.57 0.15 -2.42
C TYR A 71 -0.09 0.19 -2.03
N VAL A 72 0.74 -0.61 -2.70
CA VAL A 72 2.18 -0.71 -2.43
C VAL A 72 2.98 -0.48 -3.70
N SER A 73 4.01 0.37 -3.60
CA SER A 73 5.05 0.59 -4.60
C SER A 73 6.40 0.38 -3.94
N TRP A 74 7.42 -0.10 -4.64
CA TRP A 74 8.75 -0.26 -4.04
C TRP A 74 9.89 -0.03 -5.03
N ARG A 75 11.11 0.03 -4.49
CA ARG A 75 12.39 0.12 -5.21
C ARG A 75 13.25 -1.10 -4.93
#